data_AF-A0A7S2F927-F1
#
_entry.id   AF-A0A7S2F927-F1
#
_cell.length_a   1.000
_cell.length_b   1.000
_cell.length_c   1.000
_cell.angle_alpha   90.00
_cell.angle_beta   90.00
_cell.angle_gamma   90.00
#
_symmetry.space_group_name_H-M   'P 1'
#
loop_
_entity.id
_entity.type
_entity.pdbx_description
1 polymer ?
#
loop_
_entity_poly.entity_id
_entity_poly.type
_entity_poly.pdbx_seq_one_letter_code
_entity_poly.pdbx_strand_id
1 'polypeptide(L)'
;GRPVFLNLNQAPLVAWWMANTVQTESHSQRTPACSSSSTAMSALEWLHDIVNVVTLCMIFGMSAVSLSLGMDSFGHTVVVYAALAYFSLDVVWIVLQPAIVRTPRGLIAHHVVTLVVISSTVQNVAHRVNASRALLVEINSVLLILRRMLERPVWCELAFYATWGTLRLLWFPLLGLAMLASTFNYTEQLKALLPEYCWVDVRSPPRIKAHSSIFFIGVVILQYFWTFQLAQKLFWTRTGGKEELLGGSRRPDDTRSATESVAVTADARARERVARRPAD
;
A
#
# COMPACT_ATOMS: atom_id res chain seq x y z
N GLY A 1 2.57 -10.38 -44.50
CA GLY A 1 1.79 -9.45 -43.66
C GLY A 1 2.73 -8.47 -43.02
N ARG A 2 2.48 -7.16 -43.16
CA ARG A 2 3.33 -6.13 -42.55
C ARG A 2 3.09 -6.09 -41.03
N PRO A 3 4.14 -5.99 -40.20
CA PRO A 3 3.95 -5.84 -38.75
C PRO A 3 3.33 -4.47 -38.47
N VAL A 4 2.17 -4.49 -37.81
CA VAL A 4 1.54 -3.29 -37.24
C VAL A 4 2.40 -2.87 -36.05
N PHE A 5 3.22 -1.83 -36.24
CA PHE A 5 3.88 -1.14 -35.15
C PHE A 5 2.81 -0.45 -34.29
N LEU A 6 2.56 -0.99 -33.10
CA LEU A 6 1.81 -0.30 -32.06
C LEU A 6 2.58 0.95 -31.66
N ASN A 7 1.94 2.11 -31.85
CA ASN A 7 2.46 3.43 -31.53
C ASN A 7 2.68 3.54 -30.01
N LEU A 8 3.93 3.58 -29.57
CA LEU A 8 4.41 3.56 -28.17
C LEU A 8 4.16 4.87 -27.39
N ASN A 9 3.28 5.75 -27.87
CA ASN A 9 3.03 7.08 -27.30
C ASN A 9 2.06 7.13 -26.09
N GLN A 10 1.78 6.00 -25.42
CA GLN A 10 0.93 5.98 -24.20
C GLN A 10 1.71 5.97 -22.86
N ALA A 11 3.04 5.85 -22.89
CA ALA A 11 3.88 6.00 -21.70
C ALA A 11 3.77 7.38 -20.97
N PRO A 12 3.55 8.53 -21.65
CA PRO A 12 3.49 9.82 -20.94
C PRO A 12 2.22 10.02 -20.09
N LEU A 13 1.13 9.28 -20.35
CA LEU A 13 -0.11 9.41 -19.58
C LEU A 13 0.03 8.88 -18.15
N VAL A 14 0.75 7.78 -17.96
CA VAL A 14 0.97 7.20 -16.63
C VAL A 14 1.91 8.07 -15.80
N ALA A 15 2.99 8.58 -16.40
CA ALA A 15 3.91 9.51 -15.72
C ALA A 15 3.26 10.87 -15.42
N TRP A 16 2.48 11.42 -16.35
CA TRP A 16 1.70 12.65 -16.17
C TRP A 16 0.61 12.50 -15.10
N TRP A 17 -0.08 11.36 -15.07
CA TRP A 17 -1.08 11.04 -14.05
C TRP A 17 -0.44 10.89 -12.67
N MET A 18 0.71 10.20 -12.57
CA MET A 18 1.49 10.06 -11.33
C MET A 18 1.95 11.44 -10.79
N ALA A 19 2.40 12.34 -11.65
CA ALA A 19 2.83 13.69 -11.28
C ALA A 19 1.67 14.53 -10.69
N ASN A 20 0.47 14.42 -11.24
CA ASN A 20 -0.70 15.18 -10.78
C ASN A 20 -1.35 14.62 -9.50
N THR A 21 -1.19 13.32 -9.19
CA THR A 21 -1.64 12.76 -7.91
C THR A 21 -0.82 13.25 -6.71
N VAL A 22 0.47 13.53 -6.88
CA VAL A 22 1.34 14.01 -5.79
C VAL A 22 1.02 15.46 -5.40
N GLN A 23 0.64 16.31 -6.35
CA GLN A 23 0.32 17.71 -6.09
C GLN A 23 -1.02 17.94 -5.38
N THR A 24 -1.95 16.99 -5.42
CA THR A 24 -3.27 17.17 -4.79
C THR A 24 -3.27 16.88 -3.28
N GLU A 25 -2.24 16.23 -2.75
CA GLU A 25 -2.12 15.98 -1.30
C GLU A 25 -1.42 17.13 -0.54
N SER A 26 -0.59 17.94 -1.20
CA SER A 26 0.17 19.03 -0.53
C SER A 26 -0.63 20.29 -0.21
N HIS A 27 -1.92 20.35 -0.57
CA HIS A 27 -2.79 21.51 -0.29
C HIS A 27 -3.93 21.25 0.70
N SER A 28 -4.00 20.04 1.29
CA SER A 28 -4.90 19.74 2.40
C SER A 28 -4.18 19.71 3.76
N GLN A 29 -3.25 20.64 3.98
CA GLN A 29 -2.75 20.98 5.31
C GLN A 29 -3.44 22.26 5.78
N ARG A 30 -4.70 22.13 6.21
CA ARG A 30 -5.41 23.18 6.95
C ARG A 30 -5.05 23.09 8.43
N THR A 31 -4.65 24.25 8.95
CA THR A 31 -4.89 24.80 10.31
C THR A 31 -4.80 23.86 11.52
N PRO A 32 -3.94 24.18 12.51
CA PRO A 32 -3.82 23.43 13.76
C PRO A 32 -5.03 23.75 14.68
N ALA A 33 -6.15 23.08 14.46
CA ALA A 33 -7.27 23.08 15.39
C ALA A 33 -7.15 21.88 16.32
N CYS A 34 -6.95 22.19 17.60
CA CYS A 34 -6.95 21.28 18.74
C CYS A 34 -8.16 20.32 18.69
N SER A 35 -7.96 19.05 18.36
CA SER A 35 -8.95 18.00 18.62
C SER A 35 -8.28 16.62 18.66
N SER A 36 -7.99 16.18 19.88
CA SER A 36 -7.64 14.80 20.23
C SER A 36 -8.90 13.91 20.23
N SER A 37 -9.62 13.84 19.11
CA SER A 37 -10.61 12.79 18.90
C SER A 37 -9.97 11.71 18.03
N SER A 38 -9.76 10.54 18.62
CA SER A 38 -9.61 9.30 17.85
C SER A 38 -10.85 9.21 16.96
N THR A 39 -10.72 9.57 15.68
CA THR A 39 -11.82 9.51 14.72
C THR A 39 -12.24 8.06 14.63
N ALA A 40 -13.36 7.74 15.28
CA ALA A 40 -13.95 6.42 15.22
C ALA A 40 -14.10 6.06 13.73
N MET A 41 -13.45 4.97 13.33
CA MET A 41 -13.52 4.45 11.97
C MET A 41 -14.99 4.29 11.59
N SER A 42 -15.36 4.77 10.40
CA SER A 42 -16.76 4.64 9.98
C SER A 42 -17.12 3.15 9.87
N ALA A 43 -18.36 2.80 10.18
CA ALA A 43 -18.83 1.41 10.07
C ALA A 43 -18.62 0.83 8.66
N LEU A 44 -18.66 1.70 7.64
CA LEU A 44 -18.45 1.35 6.25
C LEU A 44 -16.98 1.05 5.91
N GLU A 45 -16.04 1.84 6.44
CA GLU A 45 -14.60 1.58 6.32
C GLU A 45 -14.23 0.25 7.01
N TRP A 46 -14.79 0.01 8.20
CA TRP A 46 -14.56 -1.25 8.92
C TRP A 46 -15.10 -2.47 8.17
N LEU A 47 -16.30 -2.36 7.58
CA LEU A 47 -16.89 -3.42 6.77
C LEU A 47 -16.03 -3.72 5.53
N HIS A 48 -15.59 -2.68 4.82
CA HIS A 48 -14.70 -2.82 3.65
C HIS A 48 -13.39 -3.50 4.03
N ASP A 49 -12.75 -3.07 5.12
CA ASP A 49 -11.50 -3.66 5.59
C ASP A 49 -11.66 -5.15 5.97
N ILE A 50 -12.78 -5.54 6.61
CA ILE A 50 -13.06 -6.95 6.91
C ILE A 50 -13.24 -7.79 5.65
N VAL A 51 -14.09 -7.32 4.71
CA VAL A 51 -14.34 -8.03 3.46
C VAL A 51 -13.04 -8.24 2.71
N ASN A 52 -12.18 -7.23 2.66
CA ASN A 52 -10.87 -7.30 2.02
C ASN A 52 -9.93 -8.27 2.72
N VAL A 53 -9.81 -8.21 4.05
CA VAL A 53 -8.96 -9.16 4.81
C VAL A 53 -9.40 -10.60 4.56
N VAL A 54 -10.68 -10.90 4.69
CA VAL A 54 -11.21 -12.26 4.50
C VAL A 54 -10.96 -12.73 3.07
N THR A 55 -11.30 -11.91 2.08
CA THR A 55 -11.22 -12.30 0.67
C THR A 55 -9.77 -12.44 0.21
N LEU A 56 -8.88 -11.51 0.60
CA LEU A 56 -7.46 -11.59 0.26
C LEU A 56 -6.77 -12.76 0.95
N CYS A 57 -7.13 -13.09 2.20
CA CYS A 57 -6.66 -14.31 2.87
C CYS A 57 -7.05 -15.57 2.08
N MET A 58 -8.28 -15.63 1.56
CA MET A 58 -8.73 -16.74 0.72
C MET A 58 -7.95 -16.79 -0.60
N ILE A 59 -7.78 -15.66 -1.30
CA ILE A 59 -7.00 -15.61 -2.56
C ILE A 59 -5.55 -16.03 -2.33
N PHE A 60 -4.91 -15.51 -1.29
CA PHE A 60 -3.55 -15.88 -0.89
C PHE A 60 -3.46 -17.38 -0.58
N GLY A 61 -4.36 -17.89 0.27
CA GLY A 61 -4.39 -19.29 0.68
C GLY A 61 -4.60 -20.24 -0.50
N MET A 62 -5.58 -19.96 -1.37
CA MET A 62 -5.82 -20.72 -2.59
C MET A 62 -4.62 -20.67 -3.54
N SER A 63 -3.93 -19.53 -3.64
CA SER A 63 -2.71 -19.39 -4.45
C SER A 63 -1.59 -20.28 -3.93
N ALA A 64 -1.34 -20.25 -2.62
CA ALA A 64 -0.34 -21.07 -1.96
C ALA A 64 -0.66 -22.57 -2.10
N VAL A 65 -1.91 -22.98 -1.86
CA VAL A 65 -2.36 -24.36 -2.03
C VAL A 65 -2.22 -24.81 -3.49
N SER A 66 -2.65 -23.98 -4.45
CA SER A 66 -2.53 -24.32 -5.88
C SER A 66 -1.07 -24.51 -6.29
N LEU A 67 -0.16 -23.67 -5.81
CA LEU A 67 1.28 -23.82 -6.06
C LEU A 67 1.84 -25.09 -5.41
N SER A 68 1.40 -25.45 -4.21
CA SER A 68 1.82 -26.69 -3.54
C SER A 68 1.34 -27.96 -4.27
N LEU A 69 0.21 -27.90 -4.97
CA LEU A 69 -0.33 -28.98 -5.79
C LEU A 69 0.36 -29.12 -7.17
N GLY A 70 1.27 -28.21 -7.50
CA GLY A 70 2.06 -28.24 -8.74
C GLY A 70 1.54 -27.32 -9.84
N MET A 71 2.37 -27.13 -10.86
CA MET A 71 2.16 -26.11 -11.91
C MET A 71 0.94 -26.37 -12.80
N ASP A 72 0.44 -27.60 -12.86
CA ASP A 72 -0.72 -28.02 -13.64
C ASP A 72 -2.03 -28.03 -12.82
N SER A 73 -2.00 -27.53 -11.58
CA SER A 73 -3.18 -27.51 -10.71
C SER A 73 -4.32 -26.70 -11.32
N PHE A 74 -5.52 -27.30 -11.36
CA PHE A 74 -6.77 -26.59 -11.70
C PHE A 74 -7.02 -25.40 -10.76
N GLY A 75 -6.48 -25.44 -9.53
CA GLY A 75 -6.60 -24.38 -8.54
C GLY A 75 -6.11 -23.02 -9.06
N HIS A 76 -5.10 -22.98 -9.95
CA HIS A 76 -4.66 -21.74 -10.57
C HIS A 76 -5.76 -21.03 -11.37
N THR A 77 -6.66 -21.80 -11.97
CA THR A 77 -7.81 -21.26 -12.70
C THR A 77 -8.81 -20.63 -11.74
N VAL A 78 -9.13 -21.34 -10.65
CA VAL A 78 -10.04 -20.84 -9.61
C VAL A 78 -9.50 -19.55 -9.00
N VAL A 79 -8.21 -19.50 -8.67
CA VAL A 79 -7.53 -18.32 -8.13
C VAL A 79 -7.65 -17.12 -9.08
N VAL A 80 -7.39 -17.31 -10.37
CA VAL A 80 -7.47 -16.22 -11.37
C VAL A 80 -8.87 -15.64 -11.47
N TYR A 81 -9.91 -16.48 -11.54
CA TYR A 81 -11.29 -16.00 -11.62
C TYR A 81 -11.75 -15.34 -10.31
N ALA A 82 -11.37 -15.90 -9.15
CA ALA A 82 -11.66 -15.31 -7.86
C ALA A 82 -11.00 -13.92 -7.71
N ALA A 83 -9.73 -13.79 -8.08
CA ALA A 83 -9.01 -12.53 -8.05
C ALA A 83 -9.62 -11.50 -9.01
N LEU A 84 -9.97 -11.91 -10.23
CA LEU A 84 -10.61 -11.02 -11.21
C LEU A 84 -11.95 -10.48 -10.69
N ALA A 85 -12.80 -11.35 -10.12
CA ALA A 85 -14.07 -10.96 -9.53
C ALA A 85 -13.86 -10.00 -8.35
N TYR A 86 -12.96 -10.33 -7.43
CA TYR A 86 -12.63 -9.50 -6.27
C TYR A 86 -12.15 -8.10 -6.67
N PHE A 87 -11.10 -7.99 -7.48
CA PHE A 87 -10.55 -6.69 -7.86
C PHE A 87 -11.56 -5.84 -8.64
N SER A 88 -12.43 -6.47 -9.44
CA SER A 88 -13.49 -5.75 -10.15
C SER A 88 -14.51 -5.16 -9.18
N LEU A 89 -14.95 -5.94 -8.20
CA LEU A 89 -15.90 -5.50 -7.18
C LEU A 89 -15.29 -4.42 -6.27
N ASP A 90 -14.02 -4.57 -5.88
CA ASP A 90 -13.34 -3.58 -5.03
C ASP A 90 -13.16 -2.24 -5.75
N VAL A 91 -12.82 -2.25 -7.05
CA VAL A 91 -12.80 -1.02 -7.87
C VAL A 91 -14.18 -0.35 -7.89
N VAL A 92 -15.25 -1.11 -8.14
CA VAL A 92 -16.61 -0.55 -8.15
C VAL A 92 -16.95 0.05 -6.79
N TRP A 93 -16.61 -0.64 -5.69
CA TRP A 93 -16.86 -0.14 -4.33
C TRP A 93 -16.12 1.18 -4.07
N ILE A 94 -14.81 1.24 -4.35
CA ILE A 94 -14.00 2.45 -4.13
C ILE A 94 -14.45 3.61 -5.02
N VAL A 95 -14.89 3.35 -6.25
CA VAL A 95 -15.44 4.37 -7.15
C VAL A 95 -16.74 4.96 -6.61
N LEU A 96 -17.64 4.11 -6.09
CA LEU A 96 -18.90 4.56 -5.51
C LEU A 96 -18.72 5.30 -4.19
N GLN A 97 -17.69 4.93 -3.41
CA GLN A 97 -17.45 5.48 -2.07
C GLN A 97 -15.96 5.77 -1.84
N PRO A 98 -15.37 6.79 -2.50
CA PRO A 98 -13.93 7.05 -2.44
C PRO A 98 -13.41 7.45 -1.06
N ALA A 99 -14.30 7.87 -0.15
CA ALA A 99 -13.96 8.25 1.22
C ALA A 99 -13.58 7.06 2.13
N ILE A 100 -13.90 5.81 1.72
CA ILE A 100 -13.58 4.61 2.53
C ILE A 100 -12.08 4.29 2.55
N VAL A 101 -11.30 4.84 1.61
CA VAL A 101 -9.85 4.63 1.53
C VAL A 101 -9.11 5.97 1.52
N ARG A 102 -7.89 5.99 2.07
CA ARG A 102 -7.08 7.21 2.16
C ARG A 102 -6.62 7.74 0.80
N THR A 103 -6.31 6.85 -0.14
CA THR A 103 -5.72 7.19 -1.44
C THR A 103 -6.47 6.52 -2.60
N PRO A 104 -7.75 6.87 -2.83
CA PRO A 104 -8.65 6.14 -3.74
C PRO A 104 -8.11 6.08 -5.17
N ARG A 105 -7.54 7.17 -5.68
CA ARG A 105 -6.99 7.24 -7.04
C ARG A 105 -5.84 6.25 -7.25
N GLY A 106 -4.88 6.25 -6.33
CA GLY A 106 -3.72 5.35 -6.40
C GLY A 106 -4.12 3.88 -6.33
N LEU A 107 -5.09 3.57 -5.47
CA LEU A 107 -5.62 2.21 -5.33
C LEU A 107 -6.41 1.75 -6.56
N ILE A 108 -7.29 2.61 -7.10
CA ILE A 108 -8.03 2.30 -8.35
C ILE A 108 -7.05 2.06 -9.50
N ALA A 109 -6.04 2.91 -9.69
CA ALA A 109 -5.08 2.72 -10.78
C ALA A 109 -4.31 1.41 -10.64
N HIS A 110 -3.88 1.06 -9.42
CA HIS A 110 -3.26 -0.23 -9.15
C HIS A 110 -4.17 -1.39 -9.54
N HIS A 111 -5.44 -1.37 -9.08
CA HIS A 111 -6.39 -2.43 -9.39
C HIS A 111 -6.67 -2.54 -10.88
N VAL A 112 -6.80 -1.42 -11.60
CA VAL A 112 -6.98 -1.43 -13.06
C VAL A 112 -5.80 -2.08 -13.75
N VAL A 113 -4.55 -1.73 -13.38
CA VAL A 113 -3.36 -2.34 -13.97
C VAL A 113 -3.28 -3.83 -13.61
N THR A 114 -3.56 -4.19 -12.36
CA THR A 114 -3.61 -5.59 -11.89
C THR A 114 -4.69 -6.39 -12.64
N LEU A 115 -5.88 -5.82 -12.86
CA LEU A 115 -6.97 -6.43 -13.64
C LEU A 115 -6.54 -6.69 -15.08
N VAL A 116 -5.83 -5.77 -15.73
CA VAL A 116 -5.30 -5.98 -17.09
C VAL A 116 -4.31 -7.16 -17.12
N VAL A 117 -3.40 -7.22 -16.14
CA VAL A 117 -2.42 -8.32 -16.02
C VAL A 117 -3.14 -9.65 -15.80
N ILE A 118 -4.05 -9.74 -14.83
CA ILE A 118 -4.79 -10.98 -14.51
C ILE A 118 -5.67 -11.41 -15.68
N SER A 119 -6.37 -10.47 -16.34
CA SER A 119 -7.21 -10.75 -17.51
C SER A 119 -6.43 -11.41 -18.64
N SER A 120 -5.16 -11.05 -18.82
CA SER A 120 -4.33 -11.69 -19.85
C SER A 120 -4.05 -13.17 -19.58
N THR A 121 -4.12 -13.61 -18.31
CA THR A 121 -3.95 -15.01 -17.91
C THR A 121 -5.24 -15.85 -18.06
N VAL A 122 -6.40 -15.20 -18.15
CA VAL A 122 -7.66 -15.89 -18.51
C VAL A 122 -7.54 -16.48 -19.92
N GLN A 123 -6.99 -15.69 -20.85
CA GLN A 123 -6.79 -16.08 -22.25
C GLN A 123 -5.65 -17.09 -22.44
N ASN A 124 -4.72 -17.19 -21.50
CA ASN A 124 -3.53 -18.03 -21.61
C ASN A 124 -3.40 -18.92 -20.37
N VAL A 125 -3.96 -20.13 -20.43
CA VAL A 125 -4.00 -21.09 -19.31
C VAL A 125 -2.60 -21.34 -18.72
N ALA A 126 -1.59 -21.45 -19.57
CA ALA A 126 -0.21 -21.68 -19.18
C ALA A 126 0.35 -20.60 -18.22
N HIS A 127 -0.21 -19.38 -18.25
CA HIS A 127 0.31 -18.25 -17.46
C HIS A 127 -0.41 -18.08 -16.12
N ARG A 128 -1.45 -18.88 -15.84
CA ARG A 128 -2.25 -18.79 -14.60
C ARG A 128 -1.42 -19.13 -13.35
N VAL A 129 -0.43 -20.01 -13.48
CA VAL A 129 0.55 -20.29 -12.41
C VAL A 129 1.30 -19.03 -12.00
N ASN A 130 1.66 -18.16 -12.97
CA ASN A 130 2.36 -16.91 -12.69
C ASN A 130 1.44 -15.90 -11.98
N ALA A 131 0.14 -15.89 -12.31
CA ALA A 131 -0.83 -15.11 -11.54
C ALA A 131 -0.92 -15.58 -10.09
N SER A 132 -0.93 -16.90 -9.83
CA SER A 132 -0.91 -17.41 -8.45
C SER A 132 0.36 -17.03 -7.70
N ARG A 133 1.53 -17.06 -8.37
CA ARG A 133 2.80 -16.57 -7.78
C ARG A 133 2.78 -15.08 -7.48
N ALA A 134 2.19 -14.28 -8.36
CA ALA A 134 2.05 -12.85 -8.19
C ALA A 134 1.10 -12.54 -7.01
N LEU A 135 -0.02 -13.25 -6.90
CA LEU A 135 -1.03 -13.06 -5.84
C LEU A 135 -0.56 -13.47 -4.44
N LEU A 136 0.60 -14.13 -4.30
CA LEU A 136 1.22 -14.33 -2.98
C LEU A 136 1.54 -13.01 -2.28
N VAL A 137 1.78 -11.92 -3.02
CA VAL A 137 2.06 -10.61 -2.43
C VAL A 137 0.88 -10.03 -1.65
N GLU A 138 -0.34 -10.55 -1.83
CA GLU A 138 -1.53 -10.06 -1.14
C GLU A 138 -1.50 -10.32 0.36
N ILE A 139 -0.66 -11.24 0.85
CA ILE A 139 -0.43 -11.36 2.30
C ILE A 139 0.10 -10.04 2.89
N ASN A 140 0.86 -9.27 2.12
CA ASN A 140 1.33 -7.97 2.56
C ASN A 140 0.19 -6.96 2.66
N SER A 141 -0.78 -7.01 1.73
CA SER A 141 -2.00 -6.20 1.76
C SER A 141 -2.88 -6.57 2.96
N VAL A 142 -3.07 -7.86 3.23
CA VAL A 142 -3.76 -8.38 4.43
C VAL A 142 -3.14 -7.83 5.71
N LEU A 143 -1.81 -7.97 5.86
CA LEU A 143 -1.09 -7.50 7.04
C LEU A 143 -1.18 -5.97 7.18
N LEU A 144 -1.18 -5.23 6.08
CA LEU A 144 -1.36 -3.78 6.10
C LEU A 144 -2.75 -3.40 6.65
N ILE A 145 -3.81 -4.08 6.22
CA ILE A 145 -5.17 -3.83 6.70
C ILE A 145 -5.29 -4.24 8.18
N LEU A 146 -4.80 -5.43 8.55
CA LEU A 146 -4.79 -5.90 9.94
C LEU A 146 -4.05 -4.95 10.89
N ARG A 147 -2.92 -4.36 10.46
CA ARG A 147 -2.20 -3.34 11.24
C ARG A 147 -3.06 -2.12 11.53
N ARG A 148 -3.98 -1.74 10.63
CA ARG A 148 -4.92 -0.64 10.88
C ARG A 148 -6.02 -1.07 11.84
N MET A 149 -6.60 -2.25 11.63
CA MET A 149 -7.72 -2.75 12.43
C MET A 149 -7.33 -3.09 13.88
N LEU A 150 -6.11 -3.58 14.10
CA LEU A 150 -5.65 -4.09 15.40
C LEU A 150 -4.72 -3.11 16.15
N GLU A 151 -4.68 -1.84 15.75
CA GLU A 151 -3.81 -0.83 16.37
C GLU A 151 -2.31 -1.18 16.35
N ARG A 152 -1.85 -1.84 15.28
CA ARG A 152 -0.43 -2.16 15.00
C ARG A 152 0.25 -3.04 16.07
N PRO A 153 -0.20 -4.29 16.28
CA PRO A 153 0.49 -5.18 17.21
C PRO A 153 1.87 -5.56 16.65
N VAL A 154 2.85 -5.74 17.54
CA VAL A 154 4.27 -5.95 17.18
C VAL A 154 4.48 -7.13 16.22
N TRP A 155 3.80 -8.26 16.45
CA TRP A 155 3.91 -9.43 15.58
C TRP A 155 3.44 -9.14 14.15
N CYS A 156 2.38 -8.34 13.99
CA CYS A 156 1.81 -8.01 12.68
C CYS A 156 2.71 -7.01 11.95
N GLU A 157 3.34 -6.10 12.69
CA GLU A 157 4.32 -5.18 12.15
C GLU A 157 5.58 -5.91 11.65
N LEU A 158 6.12 -6.84 12.45
CA LEU A 158 7.26 -7.68 12.04
C LEU A 158 6.91 -8.53 10.81
N ALA A 159 5.75 -9.20 10.82
CA ALA A 159 5.29 -9.99 9.68
C ALA A 159 5.10 -9.13 8.43
N PHE A 160 4.57 -7.92 8.57
CA PHE A 160 4.41 -6.98 7.47
C PHE A 160 5.77 -6.62 6.86
N TYR A 161 6.76 -6.24 7.65
CA TYR A 161 8.08 -5.87 7.11
C TYR A 161 8.83 -7.07 6.51
N ALA A 162 8.72 -8.24 7.14
CA ALA A 162 9.31 -9.47 6.61
C ALA A 162 8.72 -9.84 5.24
N THR A 163 7.38 -9.87 5.14
CA THR A 163 6.69 -10.16 3.87
C THR A 163 6.88 -9.06 2.83
N TRP A 164 6.96 -7.81 3.25
CA TRP A 164 7.23 -6.68 2.35
C TRP A 164 8.60 -6.79 1.69
N GLY A 165 9.65 -7.02 2.50
CA GLY A 165 11.02 -7.17 1.97
C GLY A 165 11.15 -8.39 1.07
N THR A 166 10.66 -9.54 1.52
CA THR A 166 10.77 -10.80 0.76
C THR A 166 9.91 -10.81 -0.49
N LEU A 167 8.62 -10.47 -0.38
CA LEU A 167 7.69 -10.60 -1.48
C LEU A 167 7.70 -9.40 -2.43
N ARG A 168 7.67 -8.16 -1.91
CA ARG A 168 7.57 -6.97 -2.76
C ARG A 168 8.92 -6.49 -3.29
N LEU A 169 10.01 -6.63 -2.53
CA LEU A 169 11.32 -6.13 -2.97
C LEU A 169 12.18 -7.15 -3.69
N LEU A 170 11.98 -8.45 -3.41
CA LEU A 170 12.78 -9.52 -4.02
C LEU A 170 11.93 -10.35 -4.99
N TRP A 171 10.89 -11.03 -4.50
CA TRP A 171 10.13 -12.00 -5.29
C TRP A 171 9.38 -11.37 -6.48
N PHE A 172 8.61 -10.31 -6.25
CA PHE A 172 7.76 -9.72 -7.28
C PHE A 172 8.55 -9.09 -8.44
N PRO A 173 9.65 -8.35 -8.20
CA PRO A 173 10.55 -7.89 -9.26
C PRO A 173 11.22 -9.03 -10.02
N LEU A 174 11.67 -10.09 -9.33
CA LEU A 174 12.25 -11.28 -9.99
C LEU A 174 11.23 -11.95 -10.92
N LEU A 175 9.97 -12.09 -10.47
CA LEU A 175 8.89 -12.60 -11.31
C LEU A 175 8.68 -11.72 -12.55
N GLY A 176 8.69 -10.39 -12.39
CA GLY A 176 8.60 -9.45 -13.50
C GLY A 176 9.75 -9.56 -14.51
N LEU A 177 10.99 -9.67 -14.03
CA LEU A 177 12.17 -9.89 -14.87
C LEU A 177 12.09 -11.22 -15.63
N ALA A 178 11.66 -12.29 -14.96
CA ALA A 178 11.51 -13.60 -15.59
C ALA A 178 10.42 -13.59 -16.69
N MET A 179 9.30 -12.89 -16.45
CA MET A 179 8.25 -12.68 -17.46
C MET A 179 8.77 -11.86 -18.67
N LEU A 180 9.57 -10.82 -18.41
CA LEU A 180 10.18 -9.99 -19.44
C LEU A 180 11.16 -10.81 -20.30
N ALA A 181 12.02 -11.60 -19.66
CA ALA A 181 12.97 -12.48 -20.34
C ALA A 181 12.25 -13.53 -21.21
N SER A 182 11.14 -14.11 -20.71
CA SER A 182 10.29 -15.01 -21.49
C SER A 182 9.68 -14.33 -22.73
N THR A 183 9.20 -13.09 -22.59
CA THR A 183 8.64 -12.31 -23.71
C THR A 183 9.68 -12.05 -24.81
N PHE A 184 10.92 -11.68 -24.44
CA PHE A 184 11.96 -11.29 -25.39
C PHE A 184 12.96 -12.40 -25.73
N ASN A 185 12.70 -13.64 -25.28
CA ASN A 185 13.54 -14.81 -25.53
C ASN A 185 14.99 -14.63 -25.00
N TYR A 186 15.13 -14.01 -23.83
CA TYR A 186 16.40 -13.86 -23.10
C TYR A 186 16.48 -14.71 -21.83
N THR A 187 15.62 -15.73 -21.71
CA THR A 187 15.51 -16.61 -20.53
C THR A 187 16.84 -17.27 -20.17
N GLU A 188 17.56 -17.81 -21.14
CA GLU A 188 18.81 -18.54 -20.88
C GLU A 188 19.94 -17.60 -20.44
N GLN A 189 20.01 -16.39 -21.01
CA GLN A 189 20.95 -15.37 -20.59
C GLN A 189 20.66 -14.91 -19.16
N LEU A 190 19.38 -14.72 -18.81
CA LEU A 190 19.00 -14.32 -17.45
C LEU A 190 19.26 -15.43 -16.44
N LYS A 191 18.99 -16.70 -16.79
CA LYS A 191 19.33 -17.87 -15.97
C LYS A 191 20.82 -17.98 -15.70
N ALA A 192 21.66 -17.69 -16.69
CA ALA A 192 23.12 -17.74 -16.53
C ALA A 192 23.66 -16.65 -15.58
N LEU A 193 22.94 -15.54 -15.42
CA LEU A 193 23.34 -14.42 -14.56
C LEU A 193 22.83 -14.53 -13.12
N LEU A 194 21.70 -15.19 -12.91
CA LEU A 194 21.07 -15.29 -11.59
C LEU A 194 21.48 -16.59 -10.88
N PRO A 195 21.69 -16.56 -9.55
CA PRO A 195 21.79 -17.79 -8.77
C PRO A 195 20.56 -18.68 -8.96
N GLU A 196 20.74 -19.99 -8.96
CA GLU A 196 19.67 -20.97 -9.21
C GLU A 196 18.47 -20.77 -8.27
N TYR A 197 18.71 -20.43 -7.00
CA TYR A 197 17.67 -20.17 -6.01
C TYR A 197 16.88 -18.86 -6.23
N CYS A 198 17.39 -17.95 -7.08
CA CYS A 198 16.69 -16.73 -7.48
C CYS A 198 15.88 -16.91 -8.76
N TRP A 199 16.04 -18.04 -9.46
CA TRP A 199 15.32 -18.30 -10.69
C TRP A 199 13.85 -18.65 -10.42
N VAL A 200 12.95 -18.01 -11.16
CA VAL A 200 11.53 -18.35 -11.17
C VAL A 200 11.23 -19.00 -12.50
N ASP A 201 10.87 -20.29 -12.48
CA ASP A 201 10.51 -21.01 -13.70
C ASP A 201 9.16 -20.53 -14.24
N VAL A 202 9.21 -19.54 -15.14
CA VAL A 202 8.03 -19.00 -15.82
C VAL A 202 7.64 -19.97 -16.92
N ARG A 203 6.63 -20.81 -16.65
CA ARG A 203 6.03 -21.69 -17.64
C ARG A 203 5.44 -20.83 -18.77
N SER A 204 6.08 -20.86 -19.93
CA SER A 204 5.75 -19.96 -21.05
C SER A 204 5.69 -20.58 -22.46
N PRO A 205 5.19 -21.81 -22.66
CA PRO A 205 4.59 -22.17 -23.95
C PRO A 205 3.06 -21.95 -23.90
N PRO A 206 2.47 -21.01 -24.68
CA PRO A 206 3.11 -20.05 -25.60
C PRO A 206 3.78 -18.87 -24.86
N ARG A 207 4.65 -18.13 -25.57
CA ARG A 207 5.36 -16.95 -25.05
C ARG A 207 4.40 -15.92 -24.46
N ILE A 208 4.81 -15.25 -23.39
CA ILE A 208 4.05 -14.14 -22.80
C ILE A 208 4.00 -12.98 -23.79
N LYS A 209 2.78 -12.51 -24.09
CA LYS A 209 2.55 -11.36 -24.97
C LYS A 209 3.20 -10.11 -24.37
N ALA A 210 3.82 -9.29 -25.22
CA ALA A 210 4.61 -8.15 -24.76
C ALA A 210 3.84 -7.16 -23.88
N HIS A 211 2.57 -6.90 -24.18
CA HIS A 211 1.75 -5.99 -23.37
C HIS A 211 1.60 -6.49 -21.93
N SER A 212 1.38 -7.79 -21.70
CA SER A 212 1.24 -8.36 -20.36
C SER A 212 2.50 -8.12 -19.52
N SER A 213 3.68 -8.35 -20.10
CA SER A 213 4.96 -8.10 -19.42
C SER A 213 5.19 -6.62 -19.17
N ILE A 214 4.85 -5.74 -20.11
CA ILE A 214 4.96 -4.28 -19.91
C ILE A 214 4.05 -3.81 -18.77
N PHE A 215 2.79 -4.25 -18.73
CA PHE A 215 1.88 -3.92 -17.63
C PHE A 215 2.37 -4.48 -16.29
N PHE A 216 2.91 -5.71 -16.27
CA PHE A 216 3.50 -6.29 -15.07
C PHE A 216 4.68 -5.46 -14.55
N ILE A 217 5.59 -5.03 -15.42
CA ILE A 217 6.69 -4.11 -15.04
C ILE A 217 6.13 -2.78 -14.52
N GLY A 218 5.03 -2.27 -15.11
CA GLY A 218 4.30 -1.13 -14.57
C GLY A 218 3.85 -1.33 -13.11
N VAL A 219 3.33 -2.51 -12.77
CA VAL A 219 2.98 -2.87 -11.37
C VAL A 219 4.23 -2.89 -10.49
N VAL A 220 5.34 -3.47 -10.96
CA VAL A 220 6.61 -3.50 -10.21
C VAL A 220 7.09 -2.08 -9.90
N ILE A 221 7.08 -1.18 -10.89
CA ILE A 221 7.46 0.23 -10.71
C ILE A 221 6.56 0.91 -9.68
N LEU A 222 5.24 0.69 -9.76
CA LEU A 222 4.28 1.24 -8.80
C LEU A 222 4.53 0.73 -7.37
N GLN A 223 4.91 -0.54 -7.21
CA GLN A 223 5.30 -1.10 -5.91
C GLN A 223 6.56 -0.44 -5.35
N TYR A 224 7.58 -0.17 -6.18
CA TYR A 224 8.78 0.55 -5.75
C TYR A 224 8.49 2.01 -5.39
N PHE A 225 7.57 2.67 -6.11
CA PHE A 225 7.12 4.01 -5.76
C PHE A 225 6.56 4.07 -4.34
N TRP A 226 5.64 3.17 -3.96
CA TRP A 226 5.12 3.12 -2.59
C TRP A 226 6.14 2.67 -1.56
N THR A 227 7.07 1.79 -1.94
CA THR A 227 8.21 1.39 -1.12
C THR A 227 9.06 2.61 -0.76
N PHE A 228 9.35 3.46 -1.75
CA PHE A 228 10.11 4.69 -1.54
C PHE A 228 9.37 5.65 -0.60
N GLN A 229 8.06 5.83 -0.79
CA GLN A 229 7.24 6.65 0.11
C GLN A 229 7.24 6.11 1.55
N LEU A 230 7.19 4.79 1.74
CA LEU A 230 7.26 4.16 3.06
C LEU A 230 8.64 4.38 3.70
N ALA A 231 9.71 4.18 2.93
CA ALA A 231 11.08 4.41 3.40
C ALA A 231 11.31 5.87 3.80
N GLN A 232 10.85 6.83 2.99
CA GLN A 232 10.96 8.26 3.30
C GLN A 232 10.30 8.60 4.63
N LYS A 233 9.10 8.05 4.91
CA LYS A 233 8.41 8.23 6.20
C LYS A 233 9.21 7.65 7.37
N LEU A 234 9.78 6.45 7.20
CA LEU A 234 10.61 5.83 8.23
C LEU A 234 11.87 6.65 8.54
N PHE A 235 12.56 7.16 7.50
CA PHE A 235 13.76 7.98 7.68
C PHE A 235 13.45 9.32 8.36
N TRP A 236 12.36 10.00 7.96
CA TRP A 236 11.99 11.30 8.53
C TRP A 236 11.60 11.22 10.00
N THR A 237 10.90 10.15 10.40
CA THR A 237 10.50 9.94 11.80
C THR A 237 11.73 9.76 12.70
N ARG A 238 12.80 9.15 12.17
CA ARG A 238 14.05 8.91 12.89
C ARG A 238 14.90 10.17 13.07
N THR A 239 14.85 11.11 12.13
CA THR A 239 15.63 12.36 12.20
C THR A 239 14.96 13.38 13.13
N GLY A 240 13.63 13.52 13.09
CA GLY A 240 12.90 14.48 13.94
C GLY A 240 13.04 14.20 15.45
N GLY A 241 13.02 12.93 15.87
CA GLY A 241 13.18 12.58 17.29
C GLY A 241 14.58 12.84 17.87
N LYS A 242 15.61 12.99 17.02
CA LYS A 242 16.96 13.32 17.49
C LYS A 242 17.14 14.80 17.82
N GLU A 243 16.43 15.69 17.14
CA GLU A 243 16.51 17.13 17.43
C GLU A 243 15.83 17.47 18.76
N GLU A 244 14.76 16.78 19.13
CA GLU A 244 14.11 16.96 20.43
C GLU A 244 14.98 16.49 21.60
N LEU A 245 15.72 15.39 21.42
CA LEU A 245 16.67 14.88 22.42
C LEU A 245 17.96 15.72 22.52
N LEU A 246 18.38 16.39 21.45
CA LEU A 246 19.60 17.22 21.43
C LEU A 246 19.33 18.71 21.70
N GLY A 247 18.12 19.21 21.45
CA GLY A 247 17.69 20.59 21.69
C GLY A 247 17.05 20.83 23.06
N GLY A 248 16.76 19.76 23.81
CA GLY A 248 16.10 19.79 25.12
C GLY A 248 17.02 20.08 26.31
N SER A 249 18.12 20.82 26.16
CA SER A 249 18.79 21.45 27.30
C SER A 249 18.14 22.81 27.56
N ARG A 250 16.89 22.78 28.04
CA ARG A 250 16.29 23.97 28.65
C ARG A 250 17.10 24.31 29.90
N ARG A 251 17.78 25.45 29.83
CA ARG A 251 18.35 26.15 30.99
C ARG A 251 17.30 26.18 32.13
N PRO A 252 17.65 25.79 33.36
CA PRO A 252 16.73 25.81 34.51
C PRO A 252 16.29 27.20 35.03
N ASP A 253 16.55 28.32 34.33
CA ASP A 253 16.50 29.65 34.97
C ASP A 253 15.14 30.38 34.94
N ASP A 254 14.10 29.88 34.29
CA ASP A 254 12.80 30.57 34.23
C ASP A 254 11.77 30.09 35.27
N THR A 255 12.21 29.89 36.52
CA THR A 255 11.30 29.63 37.66
C THR A 255 10.75 30.90 38.32
N ARG A 256 10.94 32.09 37.74
CA ARG A 256 10.69 33.35 38.47
C ARG A 256 9.45 34.16 38.12
N SER A 257 8.61 33.79 37.14
CA SER A 257 7.40 34.60 36.82
C SER A 257 6.04 33.95 37.13
N ALA A 258 6.00 32.67 37.52
CA ALA A 258 4.72 32.00 37.82
C ALA A 258 4.11 32.39 39.17
N THR A 259 4.88 32.98 40.08
CA THR A 259 4.37 33.47 41.37
C THR A 259 3.61 34.80 41.27
N GLU A 260 3.76 35.55 40.17
CA GLU A 260 3.11 36.86 40.01
C GLU A 260 1.68 36.77 39.43
N SER A 261 1.37 35.73 38.66
CA SER A 261 0.04 35.57 38.03
C SER A 261 -1.04 35.01 38.97
N VAL A 262 -0.66 34.22 39.97
CA VAL A 262 -1.59 33.66 40.97
C VAL A 262 -2.07 34.74 41.95
N ALA A 263 -1.26 35.76 42.22
CA ALA A 263 -1.66 36.89 43.05
C ALA A 263 -2.75 37.76 42.40
N VAL A 264 -2.74 37.91 41.07
CA VAL A 264 -3.71 38.76 40.36
C VAL A 264 -5.08 38.10 40.21
N THR A 265 -5.16 36.77 40.14
CA THR A 265 -6.45 36.06 40.04
C THR A 265 -7.13 35.82 41.39
N ALA A 266 -6.37 35.82 42.50
CA ALA A 266 -6.94 35.73 43.84
C ALA A 266 -7.67 37.02 44.27
N ASP A 267 -7.16 38.21 43.90
CA ASP A 267 -7.80 39.50 44.26
C ASP A 267 -9.13 39.74 43.52
N ALA A 268 -9.27 39.24 42.29
CA ALA A 268 -10.50 39.40 41.51
C ALA A 268 -11.69 38.62 42.12
N ARG A 269 -11.45 37.44 42.71
CA ARG A 269 -12.51 36.61 43.33
C ARG A 269 -12.94 37.11 44.73
N ALA A 270 -12.11 37.91 45.40
CA ALA A 270 -12.47 38.50 46.69
C ALA A 270 -13.47 39.66 46.53
N ARG A 271 -13.34 40.47 45.47
CA ARG A 271 -14.22 41.62 45.20
C ARG A 271 -15.64 41.21 44.80
N GLU A 272 -15.80 40.08 44.12
CA GLU A 272 -17.13 39.60 43.70
C GLU A 272 -17.99 39.08 44.86
N ARG A 273 -17.38 38.66 45.99
CA ARG A 273 -18.12 38.17 47.18
C ARG A 273 -18.68 39.29 48.05
N VAL A 274 -18.13 40.51 47.99
CA VAL A 274 -18.60 41.65 48.81
C VAL A 274 -19.86 42.29 48.20
N ALA A 275 -20.07 42.19 46.89
CA ALA A 275 -21.21 42.80 46.19
C ALA A 275 -22.54 42.03 46.32
N ARG A 276 -22.58 40.85 46.97
CA ARG A 276 -23.78 40.01 47.12
C ARG A 276 -24.27 39.86 48.57
N ARG A 277 -24.13 40.88 49.41
CA ARG A 277 -24.85 40.92 50.70
C ARG A 277 -26.22 41.59 50.52
N PRO A 278 -27.34 40.87 50.74
CA PRO A 278 -28.66 41.51 50.82
C PRO A 278 -28.71 42.40 52.06
N ALA A 279 -29.37 43.55 51.91
CA ALA A 279 -29.65 44.47 53.01
C ALA A 279 -30.89 43.97 53.76
N ASP A 280 -30.70 43.69 55.05
CA ASP A 280 -31.75 43.54 56.06
C ASP A 280 -31.79 44.81 56.92
#